data_AF-X1H1N3-F1
#
_entry.id   AF-X1H1N3-F1
#
_cell.length_a   1.000
_cell.length_b   1.000
_cell.length_c   1.000
_cell.angle_alpha   90.00
_cell.angle_beta   90.00
_cell.angle_gamma   90.00
#
_symmetry.space_group_name_H-M   'P 1'
#
loop_
_entity.id
_entity.type
_entity.pdbx_description
1 polymer ?
#
loop_
_entity_poly.entity_id
_entity_poly.type
_entity_poly.pdbx_seq_one_letter_code
_entity_poly.pdbx_strand_id
1 'polypeptide(L)' 'RAERRNLVVKHFGAEVVEEIRAKYLAKCVSHDDIYDAFAALWTAERIYDGKAGVIPDPSPRDTMGLHMEMWY' A
#
# COMPACT_ATOMS: atom_id res chain seq x y z
N ARG A 1 7.19 -12.51 0.37
CA ARG A 1 5.93 -12.93 -0.33
C ARG A 1 4.82 -13.30 0.65
N ALA A 2 5.02 -14.21 1.61
CA ALA A 2 3.99 -14.56 2.60
C ALA A 2 3.60 -13.40 3.53
N GLU A 3 4.56 -12.54 3.90
CA GLU A 3 4.34 -11.44 4.84
C GLU A 3 3.38 -10.37 4.29
N ARG A 4 3.49 -10.01 3.01
CA ARG A 4 2.62 -9.03 2.35
C ARG A 4 1.17 -9.53 2.28
N ARG A 5 0.99 -10.81 1.90
CA ARG A 5 -0.33 -11.45 1.92
C ARG A 5 -0.93 -11.45 3.32
N ASN A 6 -0.15 -11.83 4.33
CA ASN A 6 -0.65 -11.87 5.71
C ASN A 6 -1.05 -10.47 6.21
N LEU A 7 -0.29 -9.44 5.86
CA LEU A 7 -0.58 -8.06 6.22
C LEU A 7 -1.88 -7.56 5.60
N VAL A 8 -2.04 -7.76 4.29
CA VAL A 8 -3.24 -7.36 3.53
C VAL A 8 -4.47 -8.14 4.00
N VAL A 9 -4.36 -9.47 4.16
CA VAL A 9 -5.45 -10.32 4.64
C VAL A 9 -5.86 -9.96 6.07
N LYS A 10 -4.90 -9.60 6.94
CA LYS A 10 -5.19 -9.18 8.31
C LYS A 10 -6.01 -7.88 8.36
N HIS A 11 -5.75 -6.94 7.46
CA HIS A 11 -6.44 -5.64 7.46
C HIS A 11 -7.75 -5.65 6.67
N PHE A 12 -7.77 -6.24 5.47
CA PHE A 12 -8.93 -6.21 4.56
C PHE A 12 -9.76 -7.50 4.54
N GLY A 13 -9.27 -8.59 5.14
CA GLY A 13 -9.91 -9.90 5.11
C GLY A 13 -9.54 -10.72 3.87
N ALA A 14 -9.54 -12.05 4.02
CA ALA A 14 -9.18 -12.96 2.92
C ALA A 14 -10.23 -12.95 1.80
N GLU A 15 -11.52 -12.88 2.16
CA GLU A 15 -12.63 -12.96 1.20
C GLU A 15 -12.61 -11.80 0.20
N VAL A 16 -12.38 -10.57 0.67
CA VAL A 16 -12.28 -9.37 -0.18
C VAL A 16 -11.11 -9.49 -1.16
N VAL A 17 -9.97 -9.97 -0.68
CA VAL A 17 -8.76 -10.13 -1.49
C VAL A 17 -8.97 -11.17 -2.60
N GLU A 18 -9.59 -12.30 -2.27
CA GLU A 18 -9.90 -13.35 -3.25
C GLU A 18 -11.00 -12.90 -4.24
N GLU A 19 -12.00 -12.13 -3.79
CA GLU A 19 -13.03 -11.57 -4.67
C GLU A 19 -12.41 -10.62 -5.71
N ILE A 20 -11.53 -9.71 -5.28
CA ILE A 20 -10.81 -8.81 -6.19
C ILE A 20 -9.89 -9.61 -7.11
N ARG A 21 -9.21 -10.66 -6.61
CA ARG A 21 -8.39 -11.54 -7.45
C ARG A 21 -9.21 -12.22 -8.54
N ALA A 22 -10.40 -12.71 -8.23
CA ALA A 22 -11.28 -13.38 -9.19
C ALA A 22 -11.73 -12.47 -10.35
N LYS A 23 -11.73 -11.14 -10.17
CA LYS A 23 -12.14 -10.17 -11.20
C LYS A 23 -11.11 -9.99 -12.33
N TYR A 24 -9.87 -10.41 -12.13
CA TYR A 24 -8.78 -10.18 -13.09
C TYR A 24 -8.10 -11.48 -13.49
N LEU A 25 -7.85 -11.65 -14.79
CA LEU A 25 -7.05 -12.77 -15.29
C LEU A 25 -5.60 -12.66 -14.80
N ALA A 26 -5.02 -13.78 -14.37
CA ALA A 26 -3.64 -13.82 -13.87
C ALA A 26 -2.58 -13.38 -14.91
N LYS A 27 -2.89 -13.49 -16.21
CA LYS A 27 -2.02 -13.01 -17.30
C LYS A 27 -1.97 -11.49 -17.42
N CYS A 28 -2.98 -10.79 -16.88
CA CYS A 28 -3.09 -9.33 -16.96
C CYS A 28 -2.63 -8.66 -15.67
N VAL A 29 -2.88 -9.31 -14.53
CA VAL A 29 -2.56 -8.78 -13.20
C VAL A 29 -2.04 -9.93 -12.36
N SER A 30 -0.78 -9.85 -11.92
CA SER A 30 -0.18 -10.83 -11.02
C SER A 30 -0.84 -10.79 -9.64
N HIS A 31 -0.66 -11.84 -8.84
CA HIS A 31 -1.07 -11.82 -7.43
C HIS A 31 -0.31 -10.73 -6.66
N ASP A 32 0.96 -10.52 -6.98
CA ASP A 32 1.80 -9.50 -6.35
C ASP A 32 1.25 -8.09 -6.63
N ASP A 33 0.75 -7.81 -7.84
CA ASP A 33 0.16 -6.51 -8.21
C ASP A 33 -1.10 -6.19 -7.39
N ILE A 34 -1.93 -7.19 -7.11
CA ILE A 34 -3.12 -7.02 -6.25
C ILE A 34 -2.70 -6.72 -4.81
N TYR A 35 -1.73 -7.46 -4.28
CA TYR A 35 -1.24 -7.19 -2.93
C TYR A 35 -0.59 -5.80 -2.82
N ASP A 36 0.09 -5.35 -3.87
CA ASP A 36 0.69 -4.01 -3.91
C ASP A 36 -0.38 -2.92 -3.99
N ALA A 37 -1.46 -3.14 -4.74
CA ALA A 37 -2.62 -2.22 -4.75
C ALA A 37 -3.29 -2.12 -3.37
N PHE A 38 -3.49 -3.24 -2.66
CA PHE A 38 -4.02 -3.22 -1.29
C PHE A 38 -3.07 -2.53 -0.30
N ALA A 39 -1.75 -2.75 -0.43
CA ALA A 39 -0.76 -2.08 0.42
C ALA A 39 -0.74 -0.55 0.17
N ALA A 40 -0.88 -0.14 -1.09
CA ALA A 40 -1.00 1.28 -1.46
C ALA A 40 -2.29 1.90 -0.89
N LEU A 41 -3.42 1.20 -0.99
CA LEU A 41 -4.69 1.64 -0.39
C LEU A 41 -4.57 1.82 1.12
N TRP A 42 -3.97 0.84 1.80
CA TRP A 42 -3.78 0.93 3.25
C TRP A 42 -2.85 2.06 3.66
N THR A 43 -1.80 2.32 2.86
CA THR A 43 -0.92 3.48 3.09
C THR A 43 -1.71 4.79 2.94
N ALA A 44 -2.52 4.91 1.89
CA ALA A 44 -3.37 6.08 1.69
C ALA A 44 -4.37 6.30 2.85
N GLU A 45 -4.99 5.23 3.36
CA GLU A 45 -5.89 5.28 4.53
C GLU A 45 -5.16 5.84 5.76
N ARG A 46 -3.94 5.35 6.05
CA ARG A 46 -3.16 5.83 7.21
C ARG A 46 -2.73 7.29 7.06
N ILE A 47 -2.39 7.73 5.85
CA ILE A 47 -2.06 9.14 5.57
C ILE A 47 -3.29 10.00 5.81
N TYR A 48 -4.45 9.60 5.26
CA TYR A 48 -5.72 10.32 5.42
C TYR A 48 -6.13 10.43 6.90
N ASP A 49 -5.97 9.35 7.66
CA ASP A 49 -6.27 9.31 9.09
C ASP A 49 -5.23 10.03 9.98
N GLY A 50 -4.14 10.54 9.41
CA GLY A 50 -3.02 11.14 10.17
C GLY A 50 -2.27 10.14 11.05
N LYS A 51 -2.38 8.84 10.76
CA LYS A 51 -1.70 7.74 11.48
C LYS A 51 -0.39 7.31 10.83
N ALA A 52 -0.15 7.70 9.58
CA ALA A 52 1.09 7.40 8.88
C ALA A 52 2.24 8.24 9.46
N GLY A 53 3.40 7.60 9.61
CA GLY A 53 4.63 8.30 9.97
C GLY A 53 5.32 8.84 8.72
N VAL A 54 6.14 9.87 8.89
CA VAL A 54 6.96 10.45 7.82
C VAL A 54 8.42 10.45 8.23
N ILE A 55 9.32 10.03 7.34
CA ILE A 55 10.77 10.12 7.55
C ILE A 55 11.41 10.74 6.30
N PRO A 56 12.26 11.76 6.44
CA PRO A 56 12.57 12.48 7.69
C PRO A 56 11.38 13.34 8.15
N ASP A 57 11.23 13.49 9.47
CA ASP A 57 10.33 14.47 10.09
C ASP A 57 11.19 15.51 10.84
N PRO A 58 11.21 16.80 10.41
CA PRO A 58 10.40 17.40 9.35
C PRO A 58 10.89 17.05 7.94
N SER A 59 9.92 16.96 7.02
CA SER A 59 10.12 16.66 5.60
C SER A 59 11.02 17.68 4.89
N PRO A 60 12.25 17.32 4.47
CA PRO A 60 13.12 18.22 3.75
C PRO A 60 12.66 18.36 2.30
N ARG A 61 12.97 19.51 1.68
CA ARG A 61 12.77 19.74 0.25
C ARG A 61 14.11 19.71 -0.47
N ASP A 62 14.13 19.16 -1.68
CA ASP A 62 15.30 19.22 -2.55
C ASP A 62 15.49 20.62 -3.18
N THR A 63 16.52 20.78 -4.00
CA THR A 63 16.81 22.05 -4.71
C THR A 63 15.73 22.46 -5.71
N MET A 64 14.83 21.54 -6.07
CA MET A 64 13.68 21.77 -6.95
C MET A 64 12.38 21.96 -6.16
N GLY A 65 12.43 21.95 -4.83
CA GLY A 65 11.28 22.13 -3.95
C GLY A 65 10.41 20.88 -3.74
N LEU A 66 10.86 19.71 -4.20
CA LEU A 66 10.17 18.43 -4.04
C LEU A 66 10.38 17.88 -2.63
N HIS A 67 9.33 17.30 -2.04
CA HIS A 67 9.41 16.63 -0.75
C HIS A 67 10.27 15.37 -0.84
N MET A 68 11.25 15.26 0.05
CA MET A 68 12.18 14.14 0.15
C MET A 68 11.81 13.28 1.35
N GLU A 69 10.54 12.88 1.42
CA GLU A 69 9.97 12.11 2.52
C GLU A 69 9.49 10.74 2.07
N MET A 70 9.52 9.79 3.00
CA MET A 70 8.90 8.48 2.86
C MET A 70 7.82 8.32 3.93
N TRP A 71 6.63 7.95 3.48
CA TRP A 71 5.49 7.65 4.33
C TRP A 71 5.48 6.16 4.71
N TYR A 72 5.34 5.85 5.99
CA TYR A 72 5.40 4.48 6.51
C TYR A 72 4.29 4.13 7.49
#